data_AF-A0ABD3X1J8-F1
#
_entry.id   AF-A0ABD3X1J8-F1
#
_cell.length_a   1.000
_cell.length_b   1.000
_cell.length_c   1.000
_cell.angle_alpha   90.00
_cell.angle_beta   90.00
_cell.angle_gamma   90.00
#
_symmetry.space_group_name_H-M   'P 1'
#
loop_
_entity.id
_entity.type
_entity.pdbx_description
1 polymer ?
#
loop_
_entity_poly.entity_id
_entity_poly.type
_entity_poly.pdbx_seq_one_letter_code
_entity_poly.pdbx_strand_id
1 'polypeptide(L)'
;MVPRVFNSVFLIALWWPCAQQAVLFDNANELKLEKYINNTMKCNTVPGMTLALVKGNETWMKGFGVSDLDTDRRVNEETLFVIGSLTKAFTSALLSVLLSNNKKGISWTSKLFDILGDDFQFIDPVRTSQTTLRDILSHRTGLANTLGSLCGYPSGLTRKDMTRRLRFLPEIQPFRDTFVYNNMMYMLAGHVAEVLGGDTWENLVKTRLFQPIGMHSTTVLTNPSQVSSGNTAKPYMIKDGKLVNGTERLFQIFPVEPAGAIMTNGADMVKWMKFILNKGRTETNLSLVEENIFKECFQTMNHLDPQFEDYQIKKPPYPVEDVRLGYGYGWFTSFYRGYTKFLHGGSLLAYISLLWIFPDQNIGIFGSTNGPTTDESDRALNSVFYYMSDILLRESMWINETIACTFPKPFASPFHTFTGIDPDQVNPIKPCFDKYVGRYGNVLMPDMEITINGDTLMFRCNRIAGILHPTHVENEFKSEVTEPWDAVLSSRVWSNQTETNKVVFKMNGQKANSFEWQLDYSLVFIRNQGFFDGYVISWGAEIRFGWRVFVFIMCLNIALI
;
A
#
# COMPACT_ATOMS: atom_id res chain seq x y z
N MET A 1 95.44 8.25 6.84
CA MET A 1 94.74 7.33 7.75
C MET A 1 93.58 8.11 8.37
N VAL A 2 92.35 7.81 7.98
CA VAL A 2 91.12 8.51 8.40
C VAL A 2 90.13 7.43 8.90
N PRO A 3 89.34 7.65 9.97
CA PRO A 3 88.58 6.60 10.63
C PRO A 3 87.25 6.29 9.92
N ARG A 4 86.82 5.03 10.06
CA ARG A 4 85.55 4.48 9.56
C ARG A 4 84.35 5.10 10.30
N VAL A 5 83.37 5.58 9.54
CA VAL A 5 82.02 5.89 10.01
C VAL A 5 81.12 4.71 9.66
N PHE A 6 80.48 4.12 10.67
CA PHE A 6 79.39 3.16 10.51
C PHE A 6 78.11 3.91 10.14
N ASN A 7 77.54 3.65 8.96
CA ASN A 7 76.17 4.04 8.63
C ASN A 7 75.25 2.82 8.76
N SER A 8 74.43 2.82 9.80
CA SER A 8 73.33 1.89 10.00
C SER A 8 72.16 2.28 9.09
N VAL A 9 71.78 1.41 8.17
CA VAL A 9 70.58 1.55 7.35
C VAL A 9 69.38 1.08 8.18
N PHE A 10 68.54 2.02 8.63
CA PHE A 10 67.22 1.72 9.17
C PHE A 10 66.23 1.50 8.01
N LEU A 11 65.80 0.26 7.81
CA LEU A 11 64.63 -0.10 7.00
C LEU A 11 63.37 0.28 7.79
N ILE A 12 62.73 1.37 7.43
CA ILE A 12 61.39 1.71 7.91
C ILE A 12 60.39 0.91 7.07
N ALA A 13 59.88 -0.18 7.63
CA ALA A 13 58.72 -0.89 7.10
C ALA A 13 57.48 -0.02 7.34
N LEU A 14 57.00 0.67 6.30
CA LEU A 14 55.70 1.33 6.28
C LEU A 14 54.61 0.26 6.37
N TRP A 15 54.13 0.00 7.58
CA TRP A 15 52.90 -0.75 7.81
C TRP A 15 51.74 0.11 7.30
N TRP A 16 51.26 -0.20 6.10
CA TRP A 16 49.97 0.26 5.63
C TRP A 16 48.91 -0.38 6.54
N PRO A 17 48.14 0.37 7.34
CA PRO A 17 47.04 -0.24 8.07
C PRO A 17 46.09 -0.82 7.02
N CYS A 18 45.94 -2.14 7.06
CA CYS A 18 44.89 -2.85 6.35
C CYS A 18 43.59 -2.15 6.72
N ALA A 19 42.92 -1.53 5.76
CA ALA A 19 41.64 -0.88 5.98
C ALA A 19 40.68 -1.98 6.47
N GLN A 20 40.43 -2.04 7.78
CA GLN A 20 39.33 -2.82 8.32
C GLN A 20 38.09 -2.32 7.60
N GLN A 21 37.45 -3.21 6.84
CA GLN A 21 36.10 -2.97 6.34
C GLN A 21 35.27 -2.59 7.55
N ALA A 22 34.77 -1.36 7.55
CA ALA A 22 33.81 -0.93 8.54
C ALA A 22 32.61 -1.87 8.45
N VAL A 23 32.23 -2.43 9.59
CA VAL A 23 31.08 -3.31 9.73
C VAL A 23 29.93 -2.45 10.22
N LEU A 24 28.75 -2.59 9.61
CA LEU A 24 27.56 -1.80 9.95
C LEU A 24 27.23 -1.80 11.44
N PHE A 25 27.46 -2.95 12.06
CA PHE A 25 27.33 -3.17 13.48
C PHE A 25 28.62 -3.83 13.98
N ASP A 26 29.16 -3.38 15.11
CA ASP A 26 30.09 -4.23 15.84
C ASP A 26 29.36 -5.47 16.40
N ASN A 27 30.11 -6.52 16.71
CA ASN A 27 29.55 -7.80 17.20
C ASN A 27 28.61 -7.61 18.41
N ALA A 28 28.89 -6.65 19.30
CA ALA A 28 28.08 -6.46 20.50
C ALA A 28 26.74 -5.80 20.16
N ASN A 29 26.73 -4.83 19.25
CA ASN A 29 25.53 -4.16 18.77
C ASN A 29 24.67 -5.09 17.89
N GLU A 30 25.30 -5.95 17.07
CA GLU A 30 24.59 -6.96 16.29
C GLU A 30 23.87 -7.96 17.22
N LEU A 31 24.56 -8.51 18.22
CA LEU A 31 23.94 -9.42 19.19
C LEU A 31 22.76 -8.79 19.95
N LYS A 32 22.88 -7.51 20.33
CA LYS A 32 21.77 -6.77 20.97
C LYS A 32 20.59 -6.59 20.02
N LEU A 33 20.86 -6.22 18.76
CA LEU A 33 19.84 -6.08 17.73
C LEU A 33 19.10 -7.42 17.50
N GLU A 34 19.84 -8.52 17.35
CA GLU A 34 19.23 -9.84 17.16
C GLU A 34 18.39 -10.28 18.35
N LYS A 35 18.86 -10.03 19.57
CA LYS A 35 18.09 -10.31 20.79
C LYS A 35 16.80 -9.48 20.81
N TYR A 36 16.88 -8.21 20.46
CA TYR A 36 15.74 -7.31 20.37
C TYR A 36 14.71 -7.80 19.33
N ILE A 37 15.16 -8.17 18.13
CA ILE A 37 14.31 -8.70 17.06
C ILE A 37 13.61 -9.99 17.50
N ASN A 38 14.37 -10.96 18.04
CA ASN A 38 13.80 -12.23 18.48
C ASN A 38 12.75 -12.05 19.59
N ASN A 39 13.00 -11.15 20.55
CA ASN A 39 12.02 -10.83 21.60
C ASN A 39 10.75 -10.19 21.02
N THR A 40 10.91 -9.23 20.10
CA THR A 40 9.80 -8.53 19.44
C THR A 40 8.95 -9.49 18.63
N MET A 41 9.58 -10.38 17.85
CA MET A 41 8.90 -11.42 17.08
C MET A 41 8.12 -12.37 17.98
N LYS A 42 8.76 -12.86 19.06
CA LYS A 42 8.12 -13.77 20.02
C LYS A 42 6.89 -13.12 20.67
N CYS A 43 6.99 -11.86 21.06
CA CYS A 43 5.91 -11.16 21.75
C CYS A 43 4.75 -10.76 20.84
N ASN A 44 4.99 -10.64 19.53
CA ASN A 44 3.94 -10.40 18.53
C ASN A 44 3.56 -11.68 17.75
N THR A 45 4.06 -12.85 18.14
CA THR A 45 3.80 -14.14 17.47
C THR A 45 4.15 -14.12 15.97
N VAL A 46 5.17 -13.35 15.58
CA VAL A 46 5.66 -13.27 14.19
C VAL A 46 6.40 -14.56 13.84
N PRO A 47 5.95 -15.36 12.85
CA PRO A 47 6.58 -16.63 12.51
C PRO A 47 7.96 -16.44 11.90
N GLY A 48 8.08 -15.55 10.92
CA GLY A 48 9.30 -15.29 10.17
C GLY A 48 9.43 -13.84 9.76
N MET A 49 10.67 -13.37 9.70
CA MET A 49 11.01 -12.01 9.31
C MET A 49 12.30 -11.99 8.51
N THR A 50 12.36 -11.22 7.43
CA THR A 50 13.61 -10.84 6.75
C THR A 50 13.91 -9.37 7.02
N LEU A 51 15.18 -9.04 7.24
CA LEU A 51 15.67 -7.67 7.37
C LEU A 51 16.88 -7.47 6.45
N ALA A 52 16.95 -6.32 5.81
CA ALA A 52 18.07 -5.89 4.99
C ALA A 52 18.39 -4.42 5.23
N LEU A 53 19.67 -4.09 5.20
CA LEU A 53 20.22 -2.79 5.53
C LEU A 53 21.33 -2.43 4.56
N VAL A 54 21.37 -1.15 4.17
CA VAL A 54 22.45 -0.51 3.44
C VAL A 54 22.90 0.74 4.21
N LYS A 55 24.21 0.96 4.33
CA LYS A 55 24.79 2.26 4.71
C LYS A 55 26.04 2.53 3.88
N GLY A 56 25.95 3.47 2.95
CA GLY A 56 27.00 3.65 1.94
C GLY A 56 27.22 2.34 1.17
N ASN A 57 28.43 1.79 1.22
CA ASN A 57 28.78 0.53 0.55
C ASN A 57 28.54 -0.72 1.40
N GLU A 58 28.28 -0.55 2.70
CA GLU A 58 28.12 -1.67 3.62
C GLU A 58 26.69 -2.20 3.59
N THR A 59 26.55 -3.51 3.77
CA THR A 59 25.26 -4.20 3.72
C THR A 59 25.14 -5.22 4.84
N TRP A 60 23.98 -5.31 5.46
CA TRP A 60 23.65 -6.35 6.44
C TRP A 60 22.28 -6.91 6.10
N MET A 61 22.13 -8.21 6.13
CA MET A 61 20.86 -8.86 5.85
C MET A 61 20.78 -10.16 6.62
N LYS A 62 19.61 -10.46 7.17
CA LYS A 62 19.42 -11.66 7.98
C LYS A 62 17.96 -12.09 7.98
N GLY A 63 17.77 -13.41 7.97
CA GLY A 63 16.47 -14.05 8.20
C GLY A 63 16.30 -14.47 9.67
N PHE A 64 15.09 -14.33 10.18
CA PHE A 64 14.70 -14.71 11.53
C PHE A 64 13.45 -15.58 11.50
N GLY A 65 13.35 -16.53 12.43
CA GLY A 65 12.20 -17.42 12.53
C GLY A 65 12.08 -18.38 11.34
N VAL A 66 10.84 -18.66 10.92
CA VAL A 66 10.52 -19.69 9.94
C VAL A 66 9.64 -19.17 8.80
N SER A 67 9.97 -19.64 7.59
CA SER A 67 9.20 -19.44 6.37
C SER A 67 8.12 -20.51 6.19
N ASP A 68 8.27 -21.68 6.85
CA ASP A 68 7.31 -22.78 6.83
C ASP A 68 7.28 -23.48 8.20
N LEU A 69 6.14 -23.43 8.91
CA LEU A 69 5.92 -24.08 10.20
C LEU A 69 5.84 -25.61 10.06
N ASP A 70 5.35 -26.12 8.93
CA ASP A 70 5.17 -27.56 8.74
C ASP A 70 6.52 -28.28 8.61
N THR A 71 7.51 -27.61 8.03
CA THR A 71 8.84 -28.17 7.74
C THR A 71 9.97 -27.58 8.60
N ASP A 72 9.66 -26.67 9.53
CA ASP A 72 10.62 -25.82 10.27
C ASP A 72 11.65 -25.11 9.35
N ARG A 73 11.25 -24.77 8.11
CA ARG A 73 12.18 -24.13 7.18
C ARG A 73 12.47 -22.72 7.67
N ARG A 74 13.74 -22.42 7.92
CA ARG A 74 14.19 -21.11 8.39
C ARG A 74 14.01 -20.05 7.30
N VAL A 75 13.76 -18.81 7.74
CA VAL A 75 13.92 -17.65 6.85
C VAL A 75 15.41 -17.41 6.65
N ASN A 76 15.81 -17.15 5.40
CA ASN A 76 17.15 -16.72 5.02
C ASN A 76 17.08 -15.48 4.12
N GLU A 77 18.23 -14.98 3.67
CA GLU A 77 18.38 -13.76 2.87
C GLU A 77 17.68 -13.85 1.50
N GLU A 78 17.45 -15.07 1.01
CA GLU A 78 16.86 -15.35 -0.29
C GLU A 78 15.38 -15.73 -0.23
N THR A 79 14.82 -15.90 0.98
CA THR A 79 13.41 -16.26 1.18
C THR A 79 12.50 -15.15 0.65
N LEU A 80 11.56 -15.52 -0.22
CA LEU A 80 10.66 -14.56 -0.85
C LEU A 80 9.47 -14.22 0.07
N PHE A 81 9.12 -12.95 0.12
CA PHE A 81 7.94 -12.40 0.78
C PHE A 81 7.15 -11.56 -0.22
N VAL A 82 5.82 -11.57 -0.11
CA VAL A 82 4.97 -10.64 -0.87
C VAL A 82 5.02 -9.27 -0.17
N ILE A 83 5.43 -8.22 -0.89
CA ILE A 83 5.64 -6.89 -0.28
C ILE A 83 4.43 -5.97 -0.40
N GLY A 84 3.29 -6.48 -0.88
CA GLY A 84 2.05 -5.71 -0.98
C GLY A 84 2.26 -4.34 -1.63
N SER A 85 1.72 -3.30 -0.99
CA SER A 85 1.73 -1.95 -1.55
C SER A 85 3.11 -1.31 -1.76
N LEU A 86 4.20 -1.85 -1.21
CA LEU A 86 5.55 -1.41 -1.58
C LEU A 86 5.85 -1.61 -3.08
N THR A 87 5.09 -2.49 -3.75
CA THR A 87 5.07 -2.65 -5.21
C THR A 87 4.88 -1.34 -5.97
N LYS A 88 4.15 -0.37 -5.39
CA LYS A 88 3.90 0.94 -6.00
C LYS A 88 5.19 1.69 -6.34
N ALA A 89 6.18 1.64 -5.45
CA ALA A 89 7.48 2.26 -5.68
C ALA A 89 8.19 1.67 -6.91
N PHE A 90 8.07 0.36 -7.14
CA PHE A 90 8.62 -0.30 -8.33
C PHE A 90 7.85 0.06 -9.61
N THR A 91 6.53 0.20 -9.55
CA THR A 91 5.72 0.67 -10.69
C THR A 91 6.13 2.09 -11.10
N SER A 92 6.29 3.00 -10.13
CA SER A 92 6.80 4.35 -10.39
C SER A 92 8.21 4.33 -10.98
N ALA A 93 9.09 3.47 -10.47
CA ALA A 93 10.44 3.35 -11.00
C ALA A 93 10.48 2.77 -12.42
N LEU A 94 9.64 1.78 -12.73
CA LEU A 94 9.49 1.26 -14.09
C LEU A 94 9.05 2.37 -15.05
N LEU A 95 8.03 3.16 -14.67
CA LEU A 95 7.63 4.32 -15.47
C LEU A 95 8.78 5.32 -15.62
N SER A 96 9.58 5.54 -14.58
CA SER A 96 10.76 6.41 -14.66
C SER A 96 11.77 5.91 -15.71
N VAL A 97 12.03 4.60 -15.77
CA VAL A 97 12.88 3.96 -16.80
C VAL A 97 12.29 4.18 -18.19
N LEU A 98 10.99 3.98 -18.36
CA LEU A 98 10.31 4.15 -19.65
C LEU A 98 10.34 5.61 -20.11
N LEU A 99 10.08 6.56 -19.21
CA LEU A 99 10.11 8.00 -19.51
C LEU A 99 11.53 8.47 -19.86
N SER A 100 12.56 7.98 -19.16
CA SER A 100 13.96 8.31 -19.46
C SER A 100 14.40 7.86 -20.86
N ASN A 101 13.80 6.79 -21.37
CA ASN A 101 14.10 6.23 -22.69
C ASN A 101 13.11 6.70 -23.78
N ASN A 102 12.13 7.53 -23.42
CA ASN A 102 11.03 7.85 -24.32
C ASN A 102 11.36 9.03 -25.24
N LYS A 103 11.37 8.76 -26.55
CA LYS A 103 11.58 9.77 -27.60
C LYS A 103 10.36 10.64 -27.90
N LYS A 104 9.18 10.30 -27.35
CA LYS A 104 7.91 11.02 -27.62
C LYS A 104 7.68 12.23 -26.70
N GLY A 105 8.61 12.54 -25.80
CA GLY A 105 8.49 13.69 -24.89
C GLY A 105 7.38 13.55 -23.83
N ILE A 106 6.95 12.32 -23.54
CA ILE A 106 6.00 12.04 -22.46
C ILE A 106 6.76 12.22 -21.14
N SER A 107 6.12 12.87 -20.18
CA SER A 107 6.65 13.17 -18.85
C SER A 107 5.58 12.91 -17.78
N TRP A 108 5.93 13.12 -16.51
CA TRP A 108 4.98 13.00 -15.40
C TRP A 108 3.76 13.92 -15.51
N THR A 109 3.87 15.04 -16.23
CA THR A 109 2.78 15.99 -16.44
C THR A 109 2.00 15.75 -17.73
N SER A 110 2.37 14.74 -18.52
CA SER A 110 1.58 14.33 -19.68
C SER A 110 0.21 13.82 -19.24
N LYS A 111 -0.82 14.21 -20.01
CA LYS A 111 -2.19 13.81 -19.76
C LYS A 111 -2.37 12.35 -20.13
N LEU A 112 -3.12 11.62 -19.32
CA LEU A 112 -3.37 10.20 -19.56
C LEU A 112 -4.19 9.97 -20.83
N PHE A 113 -5.10 10.89 -21.15
CA PHE A 113 -5.85 10.84 -22.41
C PHE A 113 -4.94 10.90 -23.64
N ASP A 114 -3.86 11.70 -23.61
CA ASP A 114 -2.91 11.78 -24.72
C ASP A 114 -2.08 10.49 -24.89
N ILE A 115 -1.98 9.68 -23.84
CA ILE A 115 -1.23 8.41 -23.82
C ILE A 115 -2.13 7.23 -24.19
N LEU A 116 -3.33 7.19 -23.61
CA LEU A 116 -4.24 6.02 -23.64
C LEU A 116 -5.40 6.19 -24.63
N GLY A 117 -5.67 7.41 -25.10
CA GLY A 117 -6.79 7.73 -25.99
C GLY A 117 -8.14 7.32 -25.38
N ASP A 118 -9.02 6.79 -26.24
CA ASP A 118 -10.40 6.41 -25.89
C ASP A 118 -10.51 5.27 -24.86
N ASP A 119 -9.40 4.59 -24.57
CA ASP A 119 -9.37 3.57 -23.54
C ASP A 119 -9.48 4.18 -22.13
N PHE A 120 -9.15 5.46 -21.95
CA PHE A 120 -9.16 6.16 -20.67
C PHE A 120 -10.29 7.19 -20.57
N GLN A 121 -11.15 6.99 -19.57
CA GLN A 121 -12.21 7.93 -19.23
C GLN A 121 -12.59 7.79 -17.75
N PHE A 122 -12.77 8.92 -17.07
CA PHE A 122 -13.49 9.03 -15.79
C PHE A 122 -14.90 9.54 -16.01
N ILE A 123 -15.74 9.49 -14.97
CA ILE A 123 -17.11 10.02 -15.06
C ILE A 123 -17.11 11.52 -15.36
N ASP A 124 -16.23 12.29 -14.73
CA ASP A 124 -16.05 13.72 -14.99
C ASP A 124 -15.15 13.98 -16.23
N PRO A 125 -15.62 14.78 -17.21
CA PRO A 125 -14.83 15.12 -18.41
C PRO A 125 -13.59 15.98 -18.13
N VAL A 126 -13.59 16.80 -17.08
CA VAL A 126 -12.43 17.62 -16.69
C VAL A 126 -11.34 16.70 -16.12
N ARG A 127 -11.66 15.80 -15.18
CA ARG A 127 -10.73 14.78 -14.69
C ARG A 127 -10.20 13.95 -15.85
N THR A 128 -11.06 13.51 -16.78
CA THR A 128 -10.63 12.75 -17.98
C THR A 128 -9.60 13.52 -18.81
N SER A 129 -9.87 14.78 -19.13
CA SER A 129 -9.01 15.60 -20.01
C SER A 129 -7.79 16.22 -19.33
N GLN A 130 -7.73 16.24 -18.00
CA GLN A 130 -6.68 16.91 -17.23
C GLN A 130 -5.85 16.00 -16.34
N THR A 131 -6.27 14.76 -16.07
CA THR A 131 -5.50 13.82 -15.26
C THR A 131 -4.19 13.47 -15.94
N THR A 132 -3.11 13.55 -15.18
CA THR A 132 -1.73 13.26 -15.60
C THR A 132 -1.19 12.02 -14.90
N LEU A 133 -0.04 11.53 -15.37
CA LEU A 133 0.73 10.49 -14.67
C LEU A 133 1.04 10.87 -13.22
N ARG A 134 1.42 12.12 -12.98
CA ARG A 134 1.65 12.69 -11.65
C ARG A 134 0.43 12.54 -10.75
N ASP A 135 -0.76 12.80 -11.28
CA ASP A 135 -1.98 12.80 -10.48
C ASP A 135 -2.33 11.40 -9.97
N ILE A 136 -2.16 10.36 -10.81
CA ILE A 136 -2.48 8.98 -10.44
C ILE A 136 -1.42 8.37 -9.50
N LEU A 137 -0.15 8.71 -9.68
CA LEU A 137 0.94 8.21 -8.83
C LEU A 137 0.98 8.87 -7.46
N SER A 138 0.43 10.08 -7.32
CA SER A 138 0.37 10.84 -6.07
C SER A 138 -1.01 10.85 -5.39
N HIS A 139 -1.91 9.95 -5.78
CA HIS A 139 -3.22 9.77 -5.12
C HIS A 139 -4.08 11.03 -5.01
N ARG A 140 -4.14 11.82 -6.08
CA ARG A 140 -4.87 13.11 -6.08
C ARG A 140 -6.02 13.22 -7.08
N THR A 141 -6.57 12.08 -7.49
CA THR A 141 -7.71 12.04 -8.41
C THR A 141 -9.04 12.31 -7.71
N GLY A 142 -9.12 12.09 -6.40
CA GLY A 142 -10.34 12.22 -5.60
C GLY A 142 -11.37 11.10 -5.86
N LEU A 143 -10.94 10.01 -6.49
CA LEU A 143 -11.80 8.87 -6.82
C LEU A 143 -11.74 7.79 -5.73
N ALA A 144 -12.87 7.15 -5.47
CA ALA A 144 -12.96 6.03 -4.55
C ALA A 144 -12.14 4.83 -5.04
N ASN A 145 -11.69 4.00 -4.09
CA ASN A 145 -11.12 2.70 -4.39
C ASN A 145 -12.24 1.64 -4.46
N THR A 146 -11.92 0.41 -4.86
CA THR A 146 -12.89 -0.68 -4.97
C THR A 146 -12.67 -1.74 -3.88
N LEU A 147 -13.70 -2.56 -3.61
CA LEU A 147 -13.54 -3.77 -2.81
C LEU A 147 -12.88 -4.92 -3.57
N GLY A 148 -12.39 -4.71 -4.80
CA GLY A 148 -11.82 -5.78 -5.59
C GLY A 148 -10.60 -6.45 -4.93
N SER A 149 -9.87 -5.76 -4.05
CA SER A 149 -8.81 -6.38 -3.25
C SER A 149 -9.31 -7.43 -2.25
N LEU A 150 -10.57 -7.33 -1.79
CA LEU A 150 -11.21 -8.30 -0.89
C LEU A 150 -12.08 -9.30 -1.65
N CYS A 151 -13.03 -8.81 -2.45
CA CYS A 151 -13.95 -9.64 -3.23
C CYS A 151 -13.27 -10.37 -4.40
N GLY A 152 -12.13 -9.86 -4.88
CA GLY A 152 -11.56 -10.21 -6.18
C GLY A 152 -12.12 -9.35 -7.31
N TYR A 153 -11.49 -9.45 -8.48
CA TYR A 153 -11.92 -8.80 -9.71
C TYR A 153 -12.56 -9.81 -10.66
N PRO A 154 -13.43 -9.38 -11.58
CA PRO A 154 -14.00 -10.28 -12.59
C PRO A 154 -12.90 -10.98 -13.40
N SER A 155 -13.07 -12.29 -13.63
CA SER A 155 -12.10 -13.09 -14.38
C SER A 155 -12.05 -12.70 -15.86
N GLY A 156 -10.87 -12.81 -16.46
CA GLY A 156 -10.66 -12.62 -17.90
C GLY A 156 -10.65 -11.17 -18.38
N LEU A 157 -10.69 -10.19 -17.47
CA LEU A 157 -10.44 -8.80 -17.82
C LEU A 157 -8.95 -8.57 -18.09
N THR A 158 -8.61 -7.51 -18.81
CA THR A 158 -7.25 -6.99 -18.90
C THR A 158 -7.13 -5.68 -18.10
N ARG A 159 -5.92 -5.17 -17.88
CA ARG A 159 -5.73 -3.81 -17.34
C ARG A 159 -6.35 -2.75 -18.24
N LYS A 160 -6.36 -2.99 -19.56
CA LYS A 160 -7.07 -2.18 -20.53
C LYS A 160 -8.58 -2.16 -20.30
N ASP A 161 -9.19 -3.32 -20.08
CA ASP A 161 -10.63 -3.41 -19.80
C ASP A 161 -10.99 -2.73 -18.47
N MET A 162 -10.16 -2.91 -17.44
CA MET A 162 -10.35 -2.21 -16.16
C MET A 162 -10.14 -0.71 -16.29
N THR A 163 -9.20 -0.25 -17.13
CA THR A 163 -9.00 1.18 -17.42
C THR A 163 -10.25 1.80 -18.02
N ARG A 164 -10.91 1.13 -18.96
CA ARG A 164 -12.18 1.61 -19.55
C ARG A 164 -13.31 1.67 -18.52
N ARG A 165 -13.29 0.77 -17.52
CA ARG A 165 -14.28 0.71 -16.44
C ARG A 165 -14.08 1.80 -15.38
N LEU A 166 -12.95 2.50 -15.34
CA LEU A 166 -12.71 3.59 -14.38
C LEU A 166 -13.74 4.73 -14.48
N ARG A 167 -14.45 4.85 -15.60
CA ARG A 167 -15.60 5.77 -15.78
C ARG A 167 -16.75 5.53 -14.81
N PHE A 168 -16.76 4.38 -14.12
CA PHE A 168 -17.78 4.03 -13.13
C PHE A 168 -17.28 4.21 -11.69
N LEU A 169 -16.05 4.69 -11.47
CA LEU A 169 -15.56 4.96 -10.13
C LEU A 169 -16.24 6.22 -9.57
N PRO A 170 -16.80 6.14 -8.34
CA PRO A 170 -17.35 7.31 -7.67
C PRO A 170 -16.28 8.38 -7.39
N GLU A 171 -16.71 9.63 -7.43
CA GLU A 171 -15.90 10.78 -7.06
C GLU A 171 -16.27 11.17 -5.63
N ILE A 172 -15.32 11.05 -4.72
CA ILE A 172 -15.55 11.26 -3.28
C ILE A 172 -14.85 12.49 -2.73
N GLN A 173 -13.92 13.06 -3.49
CA GLN A 173 -13.23 14.30 -3.17
C GLN A 173 -13.01 15.14 -4.44
N PRO A 174 -12.87 16.47 -4.32
CA PRO A 174 -12.52 17.33 -5.44
C PRO A 174 -11.20 16.92 -6.09
N PHE A 175 -11.09 17.14 -7.40
CA PHE A 175 -9.89 16.78 -8.15
C PHE A 175 -8.68 17.60 -7.68
N ARG A 176 -7.56 16.92 -7.36
CA ARG A 176 -6.29 17.48 -6.86
C ARG A 176 -6.32 18.15 -5.49
N ASP A 177 -7.42 18.05 -4.75
CA ASP A 177 -7.57 18.71 -3.46
C ASP A 177 -7.07 17.84 -2.29
N THR A 178 -7.57 16.61 -2.23
CA THR A 178 -7.33 15.72 -1.08
C THR A 178 -6.55 14.46 -1.47
N PHE A 179 -5.73 13.95 -0.55
CA PHE A 179 -5.12 12.63 -0.67
C PHE A 179 -6.16 11.52 -0.51
N VAL A 180 -6.34 10.73 -1.57
CA VAL A 180 -7.22 9.55 -1.57
C VAL A 180 -6.45 8.34 -2.09
N TYR A 181 -6.01 7.48 -1.17
CA TYR A 181 -5.27 6.28 -1.51
C TYR A 181 -6.10 5.35 -2.39
N ASN A 182 -5.57 4.98 -3.55
CA ASN A 182 -6.35 4.25 -4.56
C ASN A 182 -5.48 3.28 -5.36
N ASN A 183 -5.74 1.98 -5.19
CA ASN A 183 -5.01 0.91 -5.90
C ASN A 183 -5.33 0.90 -7.41
N MET A 184 -6.52 1.32 -7.81
CA MET A 184 -6.92 1.38 -9.21
C MET A 184 -6.07 2.37 -10.01
N MET A 185 -5.56 3.43 -9.36
CA MET A 185 -4.68 4.41 -9.99
C MET A 185 -3.29 3.83 -10.29
N TYR A 186 -2.82 2.88 -9.48
CA TYR A 186 -1.59 2.14 -9.77
C TYR A 186 -1.80 1.03 -10.80
N MET A 187 -2.97 0.38 -10.83
CA MET A 187 -3.35 -0.47 -11.96
C MET A 187 -3.33 0.30 -13.29
N LEU A 188 -3.89 1.52 -13.29
CA LEU A 188 -3.85 2.42 -14.44
C LEU A 188 -2.41 2.82 -14.82
N ALA A 189 -1.55 3.11 -13.83
CA ALA A 189 -0.13 3.36 -14.06
C ALA A 189 0.57 2.15 -14.72
N GLY A 190 0.20 0.93 -14.33
CA GLY A 190 0.63 -0.30 -15.00
C GLY A 190 0.19 -0.37 -16.46
N HIS A 191 -1.07 -0.06 -16.76
CA HIS A 191 -1.56 0.01 -18.15
C HIS A 191 -0.82 1.07 -18.98
N VAL A 192 -0.50 2.22 -18.39
CA VAL A 192 0.37 3.21 -19.05
C VAL A 192 1.75 2.63 -19.34
N ALA A 193 2.36 1.91 -18.39
CA ALA A 193 3.63 1.25 -18.63
C ALA A 193 3.54 0.23 -19.78
N GLU A 194 2.45 -0.51 -19.89
CA GLU A 194 2.22 -1.45 -21.01
C GLU A 194 2.16 -0.74 -22.36
N VAL A 195 1.45 0.37 -22.45
CA VAL A 195 1.34 1.17 -23.69
C VAL A 195 2.68 1.80 -24.07
N LEU A 196 3.44 2.30 -23.09
CA LEU A 196 4.76 2.90 -23.34
C LEU A 196 5.84 1.88 -23.66
N GLY A 197 5.81 0.73 -22.98
CA GLY A 197 6.82 -0.33 -23.07
C GLY A 197 6.55 -1.37 -24.15
N GLY A 198 5.30 -1.49 -24.62
CA GLY A 198 4.90 -2.44 -25.66
C GLY A 198 4.83 -3.91 -25.20
N ASP A 199 4.72 -4.14 -23.90
CA ASP A 199 4.71 -5.48 -23.28
C ASP A 199 3.93 -5.44 -21.96
N THR A 200 3.66 -6.59 -21.33
CA THR A 200 2.93 -6.64 -20.05
C THR A 200 3.73 -5.97 -18.93
N TRP A 201 3.03 -5.39 -17.96
CA TRP A 201 3.70 -4.76 -16.81
C TRP A 201 4.65 -5.73 -16.09
N GLU A 202 4.25 -7.00 -15.96
CA GLU A 202 5.04 -8.07 -15.35
C GLU A 202 6.35 -8.31 -16.09
N ASN A 203 6.31 -8.37 -17.42
CA ASN A 203 7.53 -8.57 -18.20
C ASN A 203 8.40 -7.32 -18.21
N LEU A 204 7.78 -6.13 -18.27
CA LEU A 204 8.49 -4.86 -18.22
C LEU A 204 9.22 -4.65 -16.90
N VAL A 205 8.57 -4.86 -15.76
CA VAL A 205 9.23 -4.71 -14.45
C VAL A 205 10.39 -5.71 -14.30
N LYS A 206 10.23 -6.93 -14.81
CA LYS A 206 11.29 -7.93 -14.81
C LYS A 206 12.47 -7.54 -15.70
N THR A 207 12.22 -7.20 -16.96
CA THR A 207 13.26 -7.01 -17.99
C THR A 207 13.88 -5.63 -18.00
N ARG A 208 13.12 -4.60 -17.61
CA ARG A 208 13.56 -3.19 -17.62
C ARG A 208 13.99 -2.67 -16.26
N LEU A 209 13.64 -3.35 -15.17
CA LEU A 209 13.97 -2.92 -13.81
C LEU A 209 14.75 -3.99 -13.03
N PHE A 210 14.16 -5.15 -12.76
CA PHE A 210 14.79 -6.16 -11.89
C PHE A 210 16.10 -6.69 -12.47
N GLN A 211 16.10 -7.14 -13.72
CA GLN A 211 17.29 -7.71 -14.36
C GLN A 211 18.46 -6.71 -14.46
N PRO A 212 18.27 -5.46 -14.93
CA PRO A 212 19.34 -4.46 -14.94
C PRO A 212 19.90 -4.11 -13.55
N ILE A 213 19.06 -4.13 -12.51
CA ILE A 213 19.50 -3.88 -11.12
C ILE A 213 20.18 -5.12 -10.50
N GLY A 214 20.01 -6.30 -11.12
CA GLY A 214 20.53 -7.58 -10.62
C GLY A 214 19.61 -8.27 -9.60
N MET A 215 18.34 -7.90 -9.53
CA MET A 215 17.33 -8.50 -8.64
C MET A 215 16.76 -9.80 -9.23
N HIS A 216 17.59 -10.84 -9.33
CA HIS A 216 17.27 -12.05 -10.09
C HIS A 216 16.24 -12.98 -9.43
N SER A 217 16.02 -12.87 -8.12
CA SER A 217 15.04 -13.69 -7.39
C SER A 217 13.68 -13.01 -7.31
N THR A 218 13.65 -11.69 -7.48
CA THR A 218 12.45 -10.87 -7.44
C THR A 218 11.53 -11.16 -8.61
N THR A 219 10.24 -11.34 -8.32
CA THR A 219 9.24 -11.75 -9.31
C THR A 219 7.87 -11.14 -8.99
N VAL A 220 6.87 -11.42 -9.84
CA VAL A 220 5.48 -10.97 -9.66
C VAL A 220 4.60 -12.16 -9.27
N LEU A 221 3.75 -11.94 -8.27
CA LEU A 221 2.65 -12.81 -7.86
C LEU A 221 1.54 -12.72 -8.91
N THR A 222 1.56 -13.67 -9.85
CA THR A 222 0.57 -13.82 -10.93
C THR A 222 -0.33 -15.03 -10.70
N ASN A 223 0.13 -15.98 -9.89
CA ASN A 223 -0.62 -17.16 -9.48
C ASN A 223 -0.64 -17.24 -7.95
N PRO A 224 -1.83 -17.32 -7.31
CA PRO A 224 -1.98 -17.51 -5.88
C PRO A 224 -1.11 -18.61 -5.27
N SER A 225 -0.89 -19.73 -5.96
CA SER A 225 -0.11 -20.86 -5.42
C SER A 225 1.36 -20.52 -5.20
N GLN A 226 1.86 -19.40 -5.75
CA GLN A 226 3.24 -18.96 -5.56
C GLN A 226 3.56 -18.64 -4.09
N VAL A 227 2.56 -18.25 -3.29
CA VAL A 227 2.74 -17.95 -1.85
C VAL A 227 2.99 -19.19 -1.00
N SER A 228 2.72 -20.38 -1.53
CA SER A 228 2.92 -21.68 -0.86
C SER A 228 3.97 -22.55 -1.54
N SER A 229 4.74 -22.01 -2.48
CA SER A 229 5.64 -22.78 -3.34
C SER A 229 7.10 -22.30 -3.27
N GLY A 230 8.03 -23.15 -3.70
CA GLY A 230 9.43 -22.79 -3.85
C GLY A 230 10.02 -22.23 -2.55
N ASN A 231 10.79 -21.14 -2.64
CA ASN A 231 11.42 -20.47 -1.49
C ASN A 231 10.57 -19.32 -0.91
N THR A 232 9.27 -19.28 -1.17
CA THR A 232 8.37 -18.24 -0.62
C THR A 232 7.98 -18.58 0.81
N ALA A 233 8.03 -17.61 1.72
CA ALA A 233 7.52 -17.78 3.08
C ALA A 233 6.00 -17.93 3.04
N LYS A 234 5.45 -19.01 3.63
CA LYS A 234 4.01 -19.23 3.71
C LYS A 234 3.34 -18.14 4.57
N PRO A 235 2.13 -17.69 4.22
CA PRO A 235 1.38 -16.71 5.00
C PRO A 235 0.76 -17.36 6.23
N TYR A 236 0.90 -16.77 7.42
CA TYR A 236 0.25 -17.26 8.64
C TYR A 236 -0.65 -16.22 9.27
N MET A 237 -1.75 -16.67 9.88
CA MET A 237 -2.68 -15.87 10.66
C MET A 237 -3.00 -16.50 12.01
N ILE A 238 -3.42 -15.68 12.98
CA ILE A 238 -3.93 -16.19 14.26
C ILE A 238 -5.41 -16.50 14.15
N LYS A 239 -5.76 -17.78 14.27
CA LYS A 239 -7.14 -18.25 14.41
C LYS A 239 -7.25 -19.02 15.73
N ASP A 240 -8.21 -18.62 16.57
CA ASP A 240 -8.46 -19.25 17.88
C ASP A 240 -7.18 -19.36 18.75
N GLY A 241 -6.36 -18.30 18.73
CA GLY A 241 -5.10 -18.21 19.47
C GLY A 241 -3.95 -19.03 18.89
N LYS A 242 -4.09 -19.60 17.69
CA LYS A 242 -3.06 -20.43 17.04
C LYS A 242 -2.68 -19.90 15.67
N LEU A 243 -1.39 -20.03 15.32
CA LEU A 243 -0.92 -19.79 13.96
C LEU A 243 -1.47 -20.85 13.00
N VAL A 244 -2.08 -20.40 11.92
CA VAL A 244 -2.64 -21.24 10.86
C VAL A 244 -2.24 -20.67 9.51
N ASN A 245 -1.98 -21.54 8.53
CA ASN A 245 -1.64 -21.13 7.17
C ASN A 245 -2.83 -20.40 6.52
N GLY A 246 -2.57 -19.26 5.91
CA GLY A 246 -3.57 -18.48 5.18
C GLY A 246 -4.01 -19.17 3.90
N THR A 247 -5.20 -18.83 3.38
CA THR A 247 -5.66 -19.40 2.11
C THR A 247 -5.02 -18.68 0.93
N GLU A 248 -4.71 -19.44 -0.12
CA GLU A 248 -4.12 -18.89 -1.34
C GLU A 248 -5.11 -17.99 -2.10
N ARG A 249 -6.41 -18.29 -2.05
CA ARG A 249 -7.42 -17.66 -2.92
C ARG A 249 -7.49 -16.14 -2.81
N LEU A 250 -7.12 -15.56 -1.67
CA LEU A 250 -7.12 -14.12 -1.44
C LEU A 250 -5.92 -13.40 -2.08
N PHE A 251 -4.91 -14.15 -2.55
CA PHE A 251 -3.72 -13.63 -3.23
C PHE A 251 -3.92 -13.43 -4.75
N GLN A 252 -5.10 -13.74 -5.29
CA GLN A 252 -5.41 -13.46 -6.70
C GLN A 252 -5.74 -11.97 -6.88
N ILE A 253 -4.76 -11.12 -7.16
CA ILE A 253 -4.97 -9.67 -7.24
C ILE A 253 -4.95 -9.11 -8.67
N PHE A 254 -4.93 -9.95 -9.69
CA PHE A 254 -5.10 -9.51 -11.08
C PHE A 254 -6.41 -8.71 -11.26
N PRO A 255 -6.43 -7.56 -11.98
CA PRO A 255 -5.33 -6.91 -12.73
C PRO A 255 -4.55 -5.83 -11.96
N VAL A 256 -4.69 -5.76 -10.63
CA VAL A 256 -4.08 -4.70 -9.80
C VAL A 256 -2.67 -5.04 -9.29
N GLU A 257 -1.97 -5.97 -9.94
CA GLU A 257 -0.58 -6.32 -9.62
C GLU A 257 0.37 -5.12 -9.50
N PRO A 258 0.30 -4.09 -10.36
CA PRO A 258 1.16 -2.91 -10.26
C PRO A 258 1.01 -2.14 -8.94
N ALA A 259 -0.04 -2.44 -8.16
CA ALA A 259 -0.29 -1.85 -6.87
C ALA A 259 0.17 -2.73 -5.69
N GLY A 260 0.47 -4.03 -5.89
CA GLY A 260 0.52 -4.97 -4.76
C GLY A 260 1.22 -6.32 -4.93
N ALA A 261 1.71 -6.72 -6.10
CA ALA A 261 2.05 -8.12 -6.39
C ALA A 261 3.54 -8.50 -6.38
N ILE A 262 4.47 -7.61 -6.06
CA ILE A 262 5.89 -8.00 -6.09
C ILE A 262 6.20 -8.97 -4.94
N MET A 263 6.99 -10.00 -5.27
CA MET A 263 7.63 -10.91 -4.32
C MET A 263 9.14 -10.72 -4.40
N THR A 264 9.78 -10.47 -3.26
CA THR A 264 11.23 -10.21 -3.18
C THR A 264 11.82 -10.72 -1.87
N ASN A 265 13.12 -10.57 -1.69
CA ASN A 265 13.87 -11.03 -0.52
C ASN A 265 14.87 -9.96 -0.06
N GLY A 266 15.54 -10.21 1.07
CA GLY A 266 16.52 -9.29 1.64
C GLY A 266 17.68 -8.99 0.68
N ALA A 267 18.22 -10.03 0.02
CA ALA A 267 19.36 -9.90 -0.89
C ALA A 267 19.09 -8.99 -2.10
N ASP A 268 17.91 -9.11 -2.72
CA ASP A 268 17.52 -8.25 -3.84
C ASP A 268 17.13 -6.85 -3.37
N MET A 269 16.52 -6.72 -2.18
CA MET A 269 16.17 -5.41 -1.64
C MET A 269 17.39 -4.57 -1.26
N VAL A 270 18.54 -5.18 -0.91
CA VAL A 270 19.81 -4.45 -0.82
C VAL A 270 20.17 -3.76 -2.14
N LYS A 271 20.02 -4.47 -3.28
CA LYS A 271 20.32 -3.92 -4.61
C LYS A 271 19.35 -2.81 -4.97
N TRP A 272 18.06 -2.99 -4.63
CA TRP A 272 17.02 -1.98 -4.81
C TRP A 272 17.30 -0.70 -4.01
N MET A 273 17.66 -0.83 -2.73
CA MET A 273 18.00 0.30 -1.88
C MET A 273 19.23 1.05 -2.39
N LYS A 274 20.28 0.33 -2.79
CA LYS A 274 21.46 0.91 -3.42
C LYS A 274 21.12 1.64 -4.73
N PHE A 275 20.24 1.08 -5.56
CA PHE A 275 19.78 1.73 -6.79
C PHE A 275 19.07 3.06 -6.50
N ILE A 276 18.22 3.10 -5.47
CA ILE A 276 17.56 4.33 -5.03
C ILE A 276 18.57 5.36 -4.53
N LEU A 277 19.46 4.96 -3.62
CA LEU A 277 20.49 5.81 -3.02
C LEU A 277 21.50 6.32 -4.07
N ASN A 278 21.77 5.53 -5.10
CA ASN A 278 22.58 5.90 -6.26
C ASN A 278 21.75 6.58 -7.37
N LYS A 279 20.58 7.13 -7.02
CA LYS A 279 19.77 8.01 -7.85
C LYS A 279 19.39 7.41 -9.23
N GLY A 280 19.07 6.13 -9.25
CA GLY A 280 18.64 5.43 -10.47
C GLY A 280 19.78 4.82 -11.29
N ARG A 281 20.98 4.71 -10.71
CA ARG A 281 22.13 4.01 -11.28
C ARG A 281 22.34 2.65 -10.65
N THR A 282 22.63 1.65 -11.47
CA THR A 282 22.97 0.28 -11.01
C THR A 282 24.36 0.25 -10.35
N GLU A 283 24.73 -0.87 -9.72
CA GLU A 283 26.08 -1.06 -9.17
C GLU A 283 27.18 -1.00 -10.24
N THR A 284 26.86 -1.35 -11.49
CA THR A 284 27.78 -1.21 -12.64
C THR A 284 27.87 0.24 -13.17
N ASN A 285 27.26 1.19 -12.48
CA ASN A 285 27.14 2.60 -12.83
C ASN A 285 26.34 2.90 -14.12
N LEU A 286 25.64 1.90 -14.68
CA LEU A 286 24.64 2.11 -15.72
C LEU A 286 23.52 3.01 -15.18
N SER A 287 23.28 4.15 -15.83
CA SER A 287 22.13 5.04 -15.56
C SER A 287 20.89 4.45 -16.18
N LEU A 288 20.03 3.84 -15.36
CA LEU A 288 18.79 3.22 -15.85
C LEU A 288 17.65 4.25 -15.92
N VAL A 289 17.72 5.27 -15.07
CA VAL A 289 16.79 6.39 -15.02
C VAL A 289 17.58 7.70 -15.08
N GLU A 290 17.05 8.72 -15.73
CA GLU A 290 17.59 10.08 -15.65
C GLU A 290 17.35 10.64 -14.24
N GLU A 291 18.38 11.22 -13.61
CA GLU A 291 18.32 11.68 -12.22
C GLU A 291 17.17 12.67 -11.96
N ASN A 292 16.89 13.58 -12.91
CA ASN A 292 15.79 14.54 -12.77
C ASN A 292 14.42 13.88 -12.75
N ILE A 293 14.21 12.88 -13.62
CA ILE A 293 12.96 12.10 -13.68
C ILE A 293 12.79 11.31 -12.38
N PHE A 294 13.87 10.68 -11.90
CA PHE A 294 13.82 9.87 -10.70
C PHE A 294 13.60 10.71 -9.43
N LYS A 295 14.21 11.91 -9.36
CA LYS A 295 14.06 12.84 -8.25
C LYS A 295 12.60 13.24 -8.03
N GLU A 296 11.79 13.39 -9.09
CA GLU A 296 10.37 13.73 -8.95
C GLU A 296 9.57 12.64 -8.21
N CYS A 297 9.99 11.37 -8.23
CA CYS A 297 9.33 10.31 -7.49
C CYS A 297 9.31 10.54 -5.97
N PHE A 298 10.30 11.28 -5.47
CA PHE A 298 10.50 11.54 -4.04
C PHE A 298 10.06 12.95 -3.62
N GLN A 299 9.54 13.76 -4.54
CA GLN A 299 9.00 15.07 -4.22
C GLN A 299 7.58 14.94 -3.66
N THR A 300 7.25 15.77 -2.67
CA THR A 300 5.87 15.88 -2.18
C THR A 300 4.98 16.43 -3.27
N MET A 301 4.13 15.57 -3.81
CA MET A 301 3.17 15.89 -4.84
C MET A 301 1.78 16.07 -4.24
N ASN A 302 1.46 15.35 -3.16
CA ASN A 302 0.21 15.52 -2.45
C ASN A 302 0.52 15.68 -0.96
N HIS A 303 0.05 16.76 -0.35
CA HIS A 303 0.27 17.00 1.07
C HIS A 303 -0.70 16.14 1.87
N LEU A 304 -0.19 15.58 2.96
CA LEU A 304 -1.02 14.81 3.89
C LEU A 304 -1.46 15.75 5.02
N ASP A 305 -2.71 15.61 5.44
CA ASP A 305 -3.14 16.19 6.71
C ASP A 305 -2.25 15.61 7.82
N PRO A 306 -1.72 16.40 8.77
CA PRO A 306 -1.02 15.89 9.94
C PRO A 306 -1.80 14.80 10.70
N GLN A 307 -3.14 14.81 10.63
CA GLN A 307 -4.00 13.77 11.19
C GLN A 307 -3.94 12.43 10.43
N PHE A 308 -3.36 12.38 9.23
CA PHE A 308 -3.09 11.15 8.48
C PHE A 308 -2.02 10.27 9.16
N GLU A 309 -1.37 10.76 10.22
CA GLU A 309 -0.48 9.95 11.03
C GLU A 309 -1.17 8.73 11.61
N ASP A 310 -0.37 7.67 11.79
CA ASP A 310 -0.81 6.42 12.38
C ASP A 310 -1.40 6.69 13.77
N TYR A 311 -2.74 6.68 13.85
CA TYR A 311 -3.53 6.96 15.04
C TYR A 311 -3.17 6.06 16.24
N GLN A 312 -2.35 5.03 16.03
CA GLN A 312 -1.99 4.04 17.03
C GLN A 312 -0.74 4.41 17.86
N ILE A 313 0.16 5.27 17.36
CA ILE A 313 1.46 5.56 18.01
C ILE A 313 1.67 7.06 18.21
N LYS A 314 1.42 7.54 19.43
CA LYS A 314 1.77 8.87 19.91
C LYS A 314 3.26 8.97 20.24
N LYS A 315 4.03 9.41 19.24
CA LYS A 315 5.49 9.58 19.37
C LYS A 315 5.81 10.88 20.10
N PRO A 316 6.89 10.93 20.90
CA PRO A 316 7.35 12.18 21.49
C PRO A 316 7.68 13.20 20.38
N PRO A 317 7.17 14.44 20.42
CA PRO A 317 7.48 15.45 19.41
C PRO A 317 8.97 15.81 19.40
N TYR A 318 9.66 15.61 20.53
CA TYR A 318 11.10 15.77 20.67
C TYR A 318 11.64 14.74 21.68
N PRO A 319 12.82 14.10 21.45
CA PRO A 319 13.69 14.22 20.29
C PRO A 319 13.37 13.23 19.15
N VAL A 320 12.21 12.55 19.17
CA VAL A 320 11.91 11.40 18.29
C VAL A 320 11.27 11.81 16.95
N GLU A 321 10.72 13.03 16.85
CA GLU A 321 10.05 13.64 15.68
C GLU A 321 9.90 12.69 14.48
N ASP A 322 8.70 12.18 14.21
CA ASP A 322 8.45 11.29 13.07
C ASP A 322 7.17 11.71 12.34
N VAL A 323 7.35 12.58 11.35
CA VAL A 323 6.26 13.31 10.71
C VAL A 323 6.12 12.88 9.26
N ARG A 324 4.92 12.54 8.83
CA ARG A 324 4.58 12.34 7.40
C ARG A 324 4.12 13.66 6.79
N LEU A 325 4.86 14.16 5.79
CA LEU A 325 4.57 15.43 5.13
C LEU A 325 3.59 15.27 3.96
N GLY A 326 3.74 14.17 3.23
CA GLY A 326 3.15 14.07 1.91
C GLY A 326 3.41 12.75 1.22
N TYR A 327 3.02 12.72 -0.05
CA TYR A 327 3.17 11.57 -0.92
C TYR A 327 3.70 12.01 -2.30
N GLY A 328 4.74 11.32 -2.76
CA GLY A 328 5.31 11.41 -4.10
C GLY A 328 4.77 10.32 -5.02
N TYR A 329 5.62 9.73 -5.86
CA TYR A 329 5.23 8.64 -6.75
C TYR A 329 5.57 7.30 -6.11
N GLY A 330 4.69 6.83 -5.23
CA GLY A 330 4.86 5.54 -4.55
C GLY A 330 5.72 5.63 -3.30
N TRP A 331 5.85 6.85 -2.75
CA TRP A 331 6.68 7.16 -1.59
C TRP A 331 5.97 8.16 -0.69
N PHE A 332 5.88 7.84 0.59
CA PHE A 332 5.63 8.86 1.61
C PHE A 332 6.90 9.68 1.80
N THR A 333 6.75 11.00 1.83
CA THR A 333 7.81 11.94 2.22
C THR A 333 7.63 12.29 3.69
N SER A 334 8.71 12.23 4.45
CA SER A 334 8.65 12.33 5.91
C SER A 334 9.98 12.80 6.50
N PHE A 335 9.96 13.10 7.79
CA PHE A 335 11.16 13.27 8.60
C PHE A 335 11.17 12.25 9.72
N TYR A 336 12.35 11.81 10.13
CA TYR A 336 12.56 11.12 11.39
C TYR A 336 13.76 11.75 12.09
N ARG A 337 13.56 12.33 13.28
CA ARG A 337 14.57 13.06 14.06
C ARG A 337 15.28 14.15 13.24
N GLY A 338 14.52 14.91 12.45
CA GLY A 338 15.06 15.93 11.53
C GLY A 338 15.75 15.41 10.27
N TYR A 339 15.94 14.09 10.11
CA TYR A 339 16.50 13.51 8.89
C TYR A 339 15.41 13.26 7.85
N THR A 340 15.65 13.66 6.60
CA THR A 340 14.77 13.34 5.47
C THR A 340 14.61 11.83 5.38
N LYS A 341 13.35 11.37 5.32
CA LYS A 341 13.01 9.96 5.20
C LYS A 341 11.99 9.77 4.09
N PHE A 342 12.30 8.91 3.13
CA PHE A 342 11.31 8.36 2.21
C PHE A 342 10.90 6.98 2.71
N LEU A 343 9.60 6.72 2.78
CA LEU A 343 9.12 5.42 3.21
C LEU A 343 7.95 4.92 2.38
N HIS A 344 7.83 3.60 2.31
CA HIS A 344 6.59 2.98 1.88
C HIS A 344 6.43 1.63 2.57
N GLY A 345 5.22 1.35 3.03
CA GLY A 345 4.85 0.06 3.60
C GLY A 345 4.05 -0.77 2.62
N GLY A 346 3.78 -2.02 2.97
CA GLY A 346 2.88 -2.84 2.21
C GLY A 346 2.26 -3.92 3.07
N SER A 347 0.94 -4.07 2.93
CA SER A 347 0.21 -5.20 3.47
C SER A 347 -0.45 -5.97 2.33
N LEU A 348 -0.34 -7.29 2.39
CA LEU A 348 -1.23 -8.20 1.67
C LEU A 348 -1.49 -9.41 2.55
N LEU A 349 -2.65 -9.40 3.21
CA LEU A 349 -3.11 -10.43 4.15
C LEU A 349 -2.13 -10.62 5.31
N ALA A 350 -1.39 -11.72 5.33
CA ALA A 350 -0.42 -12.05 6.37
C ALA A 350 0.91 -11.32 6.20
N TYR A 351 1.24 -10.87 4.98
CA TYR A 351 2.53 -10.23 4.76
C TYR A 351 2.47 -8.75 5.08
N ILE A 352 3.41 -8.30 5.91
CA ILE A 352 3.73 -6.89 6.13
C ILE A 352 5.15 -6.62 5.67
N SER A 353 5.36 -5.46 5.05
CA SER A 353 6.67 -5.00 4.64
C SER A 353 6.82 -3.51 4.87
N LEU A 354 8.05 -3.08 5.06
CA LEU A 354 8.40 -1.69 5.27
C LEU A 354 9.75 -1.42 4.61
N LEU A 355 9.87 -0.24 4.00
CA LEU A 355 11.11 0.26 3.42
C LEU A 355 11.29 1.72 3.83
N TRP A 356 12.41 2.04 4.47
CA TRP A 356 12.83 3.40 4.82
C TRP A 356 14.14 3.73 4.12
N ILE A 357 14.22 4.91 3.52
CA ILE A 357 15.42 5.46 2.87
C ILE A 357 15.72 6.81 3.51
N PHE A 358 16.94 6.96 4.04
CA PHE A 358 17.50 8.23 4.48
C PHE A 358 18.56 8.64 3.45
N PRO A 359 18.16 9.41 2.41
CA PRO A 359 19.02 9.68 1.26
C PRO A 359 20.29 10.43 1.66
N ASP A 360 20.18 11.41 2.55
CA ASP A 360 21.30 12.28 2.96
C ASP A 360 22.34 11.53 3.80
N GLN A 361 21.96 10.41 4.42
CA GLN A 361 22.84 9.56 5.22
C GLN A 361 23.28 8.30 4.46
N ASN A 362 22.85 8.12 3.20
CA ASN A 362 23.04 6.91 2.41
C ASN A 362 22.57 5.64 3.15
N ILE A 363 21.46 5.70 3.88
CA ILE A 363 20.90 4.57 4.63
C ILE A 363 19.63 4.05 3.95
N GLY A 364 19.49 2.74 3.86
CA GLY A 364 18.24 2.08 3.49
C GLY A 364 17.95 0.91 4.43
N ILE A 365 16.71 0.77 4.89
CA ILE A 365 16.25 -0.31 5.78
C ILE A 365 15.02 -0.95 5.15
N PHE A 366 15.09 -2.25 4.88
CA PHE A 366 13.97 -3.06 4.41
C PHE A 366 13.67 -4.18 5.40
N GLY A 367 12.39 -4.52 5.52
CA GLY A 367 11.98 -5.71 6.23
C GLY A 367 10.61 -6.21 5.80
N SER A 368 10.38 -7.50 5.99
CA SER A 368 9.07 -8.11 5.74
C SER A 368 8.82 -9.30 6.66
N THR A 369 7.56 -9.51 7.03
CA THR A 369 7.07 -10.64 7.84
C THR A 369 6.05 -11.46 7.06
N ASN A 370 5.82 -12.70 7.49
CA ASN A 370 4.81 -13.61 6.90
C ASN A 370 3.64 -13.90 7.86
N GLY A 371 3.35 -13.00 8.79
CA GLY A 371 2.26 -13.12 9.75
C GLY A 371 2.63 -12.65 11.16
N PRO A 372 1.69 -12.73 12.12
CA PRO A 372 0.40 -13.41 11.99
C PRO A 372 -0.73 -12.52 11.47
N THR A 373 -0.86 -11.32 11.98
CA THR A 373 -1.89 -10.37 11.53
C THR A 373 -1.19 -9.11 11.09
N THR A 374 -1.92 -8.25 10.38
CA THR A 374 -1.35 -6.97 9.93
C THR A 374 -0.91 -6.13 11.15
N ASP A 375 -1.65 -6.08 12.26
CA ASP A 375 -1.29 -5.26 13.43
C ASP A 375 -0.09 -5.80 14.20
N GLU A 376 -0.07 -7.10 14.51
CA GLU A 376 1.05 -7.75 15.21
C GLU A 376 2.34 -7.59 14.42
N SER A 377 2.26 -7.83 13.11
CA SER A 377 3.39 -7.73 12.20
C SER A 377 3.86 -6.28 12.04
N ASP A 378 2.91 -5.34 11.88
CA ASP A 378 3.22 -3.92 11.70
C ASP A 378 3.84 -3.32 12.98
N ARG A 379 3.29 -3.63 14.16
CA ARG A 379 3.91 -3.25 15.45
C ARG A 379 5.33 -3.78 15.56
N ALA A 380 5.54 -5.07 15.28
CA ALA A 380 6.84 -5.69 15.37
C ALA A 380 7.85 -5.03 14.42
N LEU A 381 7.45 -4.83 13.15
CA LEU A 381 8.32 -4.28 12.13
C LEU A 381 8.64 -2.80 12.38
N ASN A 382 7.66 -1.97 12.74
CA ASN A 382 7.91 -0.58 13.11
C ASN A 382 8.82 -0.46 14.34
N SER A 383 8.60 -1.28 15.37
CA SER A 383 9.46 -1.29 16.57
C SER A 383 10.92 -1.61 16.23
N VAL A 384 11.15 -2.61 15.38
CA VAL A 384 12.48 -2.96 14.87
C VAL A 384 13.08 -1.83 14.03
N PHE A 385 12.29 -1.19 13.17
CA PHE A 385 12.75 -0.10 12.30
C PHE A 385 13.19 1.13 13.08
N TYR A 386 12.43 1.54 14.11
CA TYR A 386 12.85 2.62 15.00
C TYR A 386 14.15 2.28 15.74
N TYR A 387 14.23 1.06 16.28
CA TYR A 387 15.43 0.59 16.99
C TYR A 387 16.66 0.60 16.06
N MET A 388 16.54 0.07 14.84
CA MET A 388 17.62 0.07 13.85
C MET A 388 17.99 1.48 13.41
N SER A 389 17.00 2.33 13.15
CA SER A 389 17.22 3.71 12.67
C SER A 389 18.03 4.51 13.68
N ASP A 390 17.72 4.42 14.97
CA ASP A 390 18.46 5.15 16.01
C ASP A 390 19.92 4.72 16.10
N ILE A 391 20.21 3.41 16.02
CA ILE A 391 21.59 2.90 15.98
C ILE A 391 22.33 3.48 14.75
N LEU A 392 21.68 3.47 13.59
CA LEU A 392 22.32 3.85 12.33
C LEU A 392 22.55 5.35 12.21
N LEU A 393 21.63 6.15 12.73
CA LEU A 393 21.71 7.61 12.81
C LEU A 393 22.60 8.06 13.97
N ARG A 394 23.01 7.14 14.86
CA ARG A 394 23.78 7.42 16.08
C ARG A 394 23.03 8.32 17.05
N GLU A 395 21.72 8.13 17.10
CA GLU A 395 20.81 8.83 18.00
C GLU A 395 20.62 8.04 19.30
N SER A 396 20.16 8.74 20.33
CA SER A 396 19.82 8.10 21.60
C SER A 396 18.55 7.25 21.46
N MET A 397 18.64 5.97 21.85
CA MET A 397 17.54 5.00 21.75
C MET A 397 16.32 5.44 22.58
N TRP A 398 15.19 5.72 21.92
CA TRP A 398 13.91 5.92 22.61
C TRP A 398 13.14 4.61 22.81
N ILE A 399 13.47 3.61 21.99
CA ILE A 399 13.02 2.21 22.10
C ILE A 399 14.18 1.35 22.57
N ASN A 400 13.94 0.52 23.58
CA ASN A 400 14.96 -0.38 24.15
C ASN A 400 14.41 -1.77 24.42
N GLU A 401 15.27 -2.70 24.84
CA GLU A 401 14.90 -4.11 25.09
C GLU A 401 13.72 -4.30 26.04
N THR A 402 13.47 -3.37 26.97
CA THR A 402 12.36 -3.49 27.94
C THR A 402 10.99 -3.29 27.31
N ILE A 403 10.92 -2.60 26.15
CA ILE A 403 9.65 -2.30 25.48
C ILE A 403 9.37 -3.21 24.27
N ALA A 404 10.27 -4.13 23.93
CA ALA A 404 10.13 -5.05 22.80
C ALA A 404 8.78 -5.80 22.79
N CYS A 405 8.26 -6.13 23.98
CA CYS A 405 7.00 -6.85 24.15
C CYS A 405 5.80 -5.97 24.48
N THR A 406 6.02 -4.69 24.79
CA THR A 406 4.95 -3.76 25.22
C THR A 406 4.67 -2.67 24.19
N PHE A 407 5.55 -2.48 23.19
CA PHE A 407 5.36 -1.55 22.09
C PHE A 407 3.98 -1.75 21.42
N PRO A 408 3.19 -0.69 21.18
CA PRO A 408 3.58 0.72 21.26
C PRO A 408 3.51 1.37 22.64
N LYS A 409 3.15 0.69 23.74
CA LYS A 409 3.13 1.32 25.09
C LYS A 409 4.55 1.73 25.53
N PRO A 410 4.73 2.91 26.16
CA PRO A 410 3.72 3.88 26.61
C PRO A 410 3.27 4.89 25.53
N PHE A 411 3.79 4.78 24.32
CA PHE A 411 3.51 5.64 23.17
C PHE A 411 2.21 5.29 22.44
N ALA A 412 1.38 4.40 22.98
CA ALA A 412 0.07 4.15 22.41
C ALA A 412 -0.77 5.43 22.52
N SER A 413 -1.37 5.88 21.41
CA SER A 413 -2.33 6.98 21.49
C SER A 413 -3.60 6.50 22.21
N PRO A 414 -4.23 7.29 23.10
CA PRO A 414 -5.59 6.97 23.52
C PRO A 414 -6.47 6.95 22.27
N PHE A 415 -7.19 5.85 22.05
CA PHE A 415 -8.14 5.75 20.95
C PHE A 415 -9.08 6.96 21.01
N HIS A 416 -9.14 7.73 19.92
CA HIS A 416 -10.24 8.66 19.73
C HIS A 416 -11.48 7.81 19.46
N THR A 417 -12.26 7.53 20.51
CA THR A 417 -13.67 7.21 20.30
C THR A 417 -14.28 8.44 19.65
N PHE A 418 -14.76 8.32 18.42
CA PHE A 418 -15.63 9.35 17.85
C PHE A 418 -16.82 9.46 18.79
N THR A 419 -16.90 10.53 19.59
CA THR A 419 -18.02 10.84 20.47
C THR A 419 -19.19 11.45 19.70
N GLY A 420 -19.39 11.03 18.45
CA GLY A 420 -20.64 11.23 17.75
C GLY A 420 -21.70 10.31 18.37
N ILE A 421 -22.97 10.72 18.32
CA ILE A 421 -24.07 9.79 18.55
C ILE A 421 -23.86 8.65 17.56
N ASP A 422 -23.61 7.44 18.05
CA ASP A 422 -23.67 6.25 17.21
C ASP A 422 -25.08 6.22 16.61
N PRO A 423 -25.23 6.38 15.28
CA PRO A 423 -26.54 6.31 14.65
C PRO A 423 -27.20 4.95 14.87
N ASP A 424 -26.45 3.93 15.32
CA ASP A 424 -26.93 2.60 15.68
C ASP A 424 -27.64 2.57 17.06
N GLN A 425 -27.66 3.68 17.82
CA GLN A 425 -28.54 3.84 18.99
C GLN A 425 -29.99 4.18 18.61
N VAL A 426 -30.26 4.46 17.33
CA VAL A 426 -31.62 4.52 16.79
C VAL A 426 -31.96 3.11 16.30
N ASN A 427 -33.00 2.49 16.86
CA ASN A 427 -33.45 1.17 16.43
C ASN A 427 -33.64 1.15 14.89
N PRO A 428 -32.85 0.37 14.14
CA PRO A 428 -33.00 0.32 12.69
C PRO A 428 -34.39 -0.23 12.38
N ILE A 429 -35.08 0.41 11.43
CA ILE A 429 -36.36 -0.11 10.93
C ILE A 429 -36.05 -1.45 10.27
N LYS A 430 -36.43 -2.59 10.87
CA LYS A 430 -36.25 -3.93 10.27
C LYS A 430 -36.98 -3.92 8.92
N PRO A 431 -36.27 -3.87 7.79
CA PRO A 431 -36.95 -3.73 6.52
C PRO A 431 -37.46 -5.11 6.07
N CYS A 432 -38.43 -5.14 5.17
CA CYS A 432 -38.85 -6.38 4.54
C CYS A 432 -37.68 -6.93 3.70
N PHE A 433 -36.97 -7.95 4.19
CA PHE A 433 -35.74 -8.44 3.55
C PHE A 433 -35.97 -9.04 2.16
N ASP A 434 -37.16 -9.58 1.89
CA ASP A 434 -37.52 -10.15 0.59
C ASP A 434 -37.33 -9.16 -0.56
N LYS A 435 -37.46 -7.84 -0.28
CA LYS A 435 -37.26 -6.80 -1.29
C LYS A 435 -35.81 -6.69 -1.77
N TYR A 436 -34.84 -7.14 -0.96
CA TYR A 436 -33.40 -7.06 -1.25
C TYR A 436 -32.79 -8.38 -1.76
N VAL A 437 -33.49 -9.50 -1.67
CA VAL A 437 -32.98 -10.79 -2.16
C VAL A 437 -32.78 -10.76 -3.67
N GLY A 438 -31.60 -11.17 -4.14
CA GLY A 438 -31.33 -11.28 -5.56
C GLY A 438 -29.86 -11.12 -5.93
N ARG A 439 -29.61 -11.15 -7.23
CA ARG A 439 -28.28 -10.94 -7.80
C ARG A 439 -28.13 -9.49 -8.25
N TYR A 440 -27.03 -8.87 -7.83
CA TYR A 440 -26.68 -7.51 -8.14
C TYR A 440 -25.40 -7.47 -8.96
N GLY A 441 -25.47 -6.79 -10.10
CA GLY A 441 -24.33 -6.61 -10.99
C GLY A 441 -23.55 -5.34 -10.67
N ASN A 442 -22.24 -5.37 -10.94
CA ASN A 442 -21.39 -4.20 -10.93
C ASN A 442 -20.37 -4.28 -12.07
N VAL A 443 -20.15 -3.17 -12.78
CA VAL A 443 -19.19 -3.13 -13.90
C VAL A 443 -17.73 -3.09 -13.46
N LEU A 444 -17.43 -2.75 -12.21
CA LEU A 444 -16.07 -2.71 -11.65
C LEU A 444 -15.71 -3.94 -10.81
N MET A 445 -16.71 -4.67 -10.33
CA MET A 445 -16.54 -5.76 -9.36
C MET A 445 -17.33 -7.01 -9.79
N PRO A 446 -17.04 -8.18 -9.21
CA PRO A 446 -17.89 -9.35 -9.41
C PRO A 446 -19.33 -9.10 -8.94
N ASP A 447 -20.25 -9.91 -9.48
CA ASP A 447 -21.63 -9.88 -9.02
C ASP A 447 -21.73 -10.24 -7.54
N MET A 448 -22.66 -9.57 -6.87
CA MET A 448 -23.03 -9.84 -5.49
C MET A 448 -24.36 -10.56 -5.44
N GLU A 449 -24.44 -11.64 -4.68
CA GLU A 449 -25.68 -12.35 -4.41
C GLU A 449 -26.14 -12.04 -2.98
N ILE A 450 -27.40 -11.64 -2.84
CA ILE A 450 -28.06 -11.37 -1.57
C ILE A 450 -29.12 -12.44 -1.31
N THR A 451 -29.03 -13.10 -0.15
CA THR A 451 -29.94 -14.17 0.27
C THR A 451 -30.44 -13.93 1.69
N ILE A 452 -31.51 -14.62 2.09
CA ILE A 452 -32.00 -14.61 3.47
C ILE A 452 -31.63 -15.93 4.13
N ASN A 453 -31.12 -15.88 5.35
CA ASN A 453 -30.94 -17.05 6.21
C ASN A 453 -31.61 -16.81 7.56
N GLY A 454 -32.83 -17.34 7.73
CA GLY A 454 -33.66 -17.04 8.90
C GLY A 454 -34.01 -15.55 8.96
N ASP A 455 -33.53 -14.87 10.01
CA ASP A 455 -33.77 -13.44 10.25
C ASP A 455 -32.59 -12.54 9.83
N THR A 456 -31.63 -13.05 9.05
CA THR A 456 -30.47 -12.28 8.58
C THR A 456 -30.40 -12.17 7.06
N LEU A 457 -29.95 -11.02 6.59
CA LEU A 457 -29.62 -10.79 5.19
C LEU A 457 -28.14 -11.12 4.99
N MET A 458 -27.85 -11.98 4.02
CA MET A 458 -26.50 -12.45 3.71
C MET A 458 -26.06 -11.91 2.36
N PHE A 459 -24.80 -11.51 2.23
CA PHE A 459 -24.18 -11.20 0.94
C PHE A 459 -23.10 -12.22 0.58
N ARG A 460 -22.93 -12.51 -0.70
CA ARG A 460 -21.77 -13.21 -1.26
C ARG A 460 -21.24 -12.44 -2.46
N CYS A 461 -19.97 -12.09 -2.42
CA CYS A 461 -19.29 -11.38 -3.50
C CYS A 461 -18.00 -12.13 -3.85
N ASN A 462 -18.10 -13.01 -4.85
CA ASN A 462 -17.02 -13.87 -5.34
C ASN A 462 -16.30 -14.62 -4.21
N ARG A 463 -15.19 -14.09 -3.68
CA ARG A 463 -14.36 -14.79 -2.68
C ARG A 463 -14.84 -14.63 -1.24
N ILE A 464 -15.66 -13.62 -0.96
CA ILE A 464 -16.11 -13.30 0.40
C ILE A 464 -17.62 -13.43 0.53
N ALA A 465 -18.08 -13.75 1.74
CA ALA A 465 -19.49 -13.66 2.11
C ALA A 465 -19.63 -13.18 3.56
N GLY A 466 -20.82 -12.71 3.90
CA GLY A 466 -21.05 -12.08 5.18
C GLY A 466 -22.50 -11.70 5.44
N ILE A 467 -22.71 -11.03 6.57
CA ILE A 467 -24.02 -10.54 7.03
C ILE A 467 -24.16 -9.07 6.63
N LEU A 468 -25.37 -8.67 6.26
CA LEU A 468 -25.77 -7.28 6.06
C LEU A 468 -26.70 -6.85 7.19
N HIS A 469 -26.24 -5.89 7.96
CA HIS A 469 -26.95 -5.28 9.08
C HIS A 469 -27.64 -3.99 8.59
N PRO A 470 -28.97 -3.86 8.66
CA PRO A 470 -29.66 -2.64 8.24
C PRO A 470 -29.24 -1.44 9.10
N THR A 471 -29.17 -0.25 8.51
CA THR A 471 -28.94 0.99 9.25
C THR A 471 -30.25 1.74 9.51
N HIS A 472 -30.18 2.91 10.14
CA HIS A 472 -31.30 3.82 10.29
C HIS A 472 -31.73 4.47 8.96
N VAL A 473 -30.90 4.39 7.91
CA VAL A 473 -31.18 4.89 6.56
C VAL A 473 -31.79 3.77 5.71
N GLU A 474 -32.91 4.06 5.03
CA GLU A 474 -33.53 3.08 4.16
C GLU A 474 -32.59 2.68 3.01
N ASN A 475 -32.57 1.37 2.68
CA ASN A 475 -31.72 0.76 1.64
C ASN A 475 -30.21 0.82 1.92
N GLU A 476 -29.83 1.15 3.14
CA GLU A 476 -28.44 1.18 3.58
C GLU A 476 -28.14 0.01 4.53
N PHE A 477 -27.01 -0.66 4.29
CA PHE A 477 -26.58 -1.80 5.09
C PHE A 477 -25.10 -1.71 5.44
N LYS A 478 -24.78 -2.04 6.69
CA LYS A 478 -23.43 -2.24 7.20
C LYS A 478 -23.07 -3.71 7.04
N SER A 479 -21.95 -4.05 6.43
CA SER A 479 -21.56 -5.44 6.24
C SER A 479 -20.60 -5.98 7.27
N GLU A 480 -20.73 -7.26 7.60
CA GLU A 480 -19.79 -8.04 8.38
C GLU A 480 -19.31 -9.24 7.56
N VAL A 481 -18.02 -9.31 7.23
CA VAL A 481 -17.46 -10.49 6.53
C VAL A 481 -17.41 -11.67 7.48
N THR A 482 -17.95 -12.82 7.07
CA THR A 482 -17.95 -14.06 7.87
C THR A 482 -17.18 -15.20 7.22
N GLU A 483 -16.93 -15.15 5.91
CA GLU A 483 -16.12 -16.14 5.21
C GLU A 483 -15.32 -15.54 4.04
N PRO A 484 -14.12 -16.09 3.74
CA PRO A 484 -13.40 -17.10 4.53
C PRO A 484 -12.86 -16.51 5.82
N TRP A 485 -12.53 -17.37 6.78
CA TRP A 485 -12.04 -16.97 8.11
C TRP A 485 -10.84 -16.01 8.06
N ASP A 486 -9.97 -16.12 7.05
CA ASP A 486 -8.82 -15.23 6.87
C ASP A 486 -9.18 -13.87 6.26
N ALA A 487 -10.24 -13.81 5.44
CA ALA A 487 -10.83 -12.52 5.07
C ALA A 487 -11.46 -11.83 6.29
N VAL A 488 -12.09 -12.60 7.20
CA VAL A 488 -12.60 -12.06 8.48
C VAL A 488 -11.45 -11.45 9.29
N LEU A 489 -10.36 -12.18 9.49
CA LEU A 489 -9.23 -11.70 10.29
C LEU A 489 -8.54 -10.49 9.66
N SER A 490 -8.30 -10.53 8.35
CA SER A 490 -7.70 -9.37 7.65
C SER A 490 -8.62 -8.16 7.67
N SER A 491 -9.94 -8.35 7.55
CA SER A 491 -10.92 -7.26 7.71
C SER A 491 -10.96 -6.71 9.12
N ARG A 492 -10.67 -7.47 10.18
CA ARG A 492 -10.64 -6.92 11.55
C ARG A 492 -9.47 -5.97 11.80
N VAL A 493 -8.35 -6.17 11.10
CA VAL A 493 -7.15 -5.34 11.28
C VAL A 493 -7.30 -3.94 10.67
N TRP A 494 -8.04 -3.79 9.57
CA TRP A 494 -8.40 -2.46 9.08
C TRP A 494 -9.32 -1.69 10.06
N SER A 495 -9.85 -2.39 11.08
CA SER A 495 -10.77 -1.86 12.09
C SER A 495 -10.24 -2.15 13.49
N ASN A 496 -9.20 -1.45 13.93
CA ASN A 496 -8.97 -1.30 15.38
C ASN A 496 -10.14 -0.60 16.12
N GLN A 497 -11.27 -0.43 15.43
CA GLN A 497 -12.58 -0.17 15.96
C GLN A 497 -13.36 -1.48 16.11
N THR A 498 -14.03 -1.65 17.25
CA THR A 498 -15.21 -2.50 17.34
C THR A 498 -16.35 -2.06 16.40
N GLU A 499 -16.21 -0.97 15.63
CA GLU A 499 -17.32 -0.33 14.91
C GLU A 499 -17.14 0.18 13.46
N THR A 500 -16.00 0.13 12.76
CA THR A 500 -15.94 0.64 11.35
C THR A 500 -15.05 -0.13 10.37
N ASN A 501 -15.37 -1.41 10.13
CA ASN A 501 -15.24 -1.98 8.77
C ASN A 501 -16.60 -2.31 8.19
N LYS A 502 -17.48 -1.32 8.33
CA LYS A 502 -18.80 -1.38 7.79
C LYS A 502 -18.70 -0.85 6.36
N VAL A 503 -18.52 -1.74 5.39
CA VAL A 503 -18.80 -1.36 4.00
C VAL A 503 -20.29 -1.04 3.98
N VAL A 504 -20.59 0.19 3.59
CA VAL A 504 -21.96 0.64 3.44
C VAL A 504 -22.43 0.24 2.05
N PHE A 505 -23.34 -0.73 1.99
CA PHE A 505 -24.00 -1.11 0.75
C PHE A 505 -25.29 -0.30 0.62
N LYS A 506 -25.41 0.46 -0.48
CA LYS A 506 -26.65 1.11 -0.88
C LYS A 506 -27.29 0.28 -2.00
N MET A 507 -28.46 -0.30 -1.75
CA MET A 507 -29.18 -1.17 -2.70
C MET A 507 -30.31 -0.41 -3.39
N ASN A 508 -30.23 -0.21 -4.71
CA ASN A 508 -31.26 0.52 -5.46
C ASN A 508 -32.06 -0.38 -6.43
N GLY A 509 -33.38 -0.25 -6.41
CA GLY A 509 -34.32 -1.00 -7.25
C GLY A 509 -34.53 -0.46 -8.67
N GLN A 510 -34.20 0.81 -8.94
CA GLN A 510 -34.06 1.43 -10.26
C GLN A 510 -33.14 2.68 -10.17
N LYS A 511 -32.59 3.11 -11.32
CA LYS A 511 -31.54 4.14 -11.53
C LYS A 511 -31.49 5.23 -10.46
N ALA A 512 -30.33 5.42 -9.84
CA ALA A 512 -30.07 6.60 -9.03
C ALA A 512 -28.70 7.21 -9.34
N ASN A 513 -28.74 8.44 -9.84
CA ASN A 513 -27.73 9.46 -9.64
C ASN A 513 -27.92 9.99 -8.20
N SER A 514 -27.03 9.68 -7.26
CA SER A 514 -26.99 10.41 -5.99
C SER A 514 -25.59 10.33 -5.37
N PHE A 515 -25.03 11.53 -5.18
CA PHE A 515 -23.83 11.83 -4.40
C PHE A 515 -24.23 11.94 -2.93
N GLU A 516 -23.48 11.31 -2.03
CA GLU A 516 -23.49 11.63 -0.60
C GLU A 516 -22.08 11.49 -0.03
N TRP A 517 -21.70 12.48 0.77
CA TRP A 517 -20.41 12.61 1.42
C TRP A 517 -20.34 11.70 2.65
N GLN A 518 -19.47 10.69 2.62
CA GLN A 518 -18.86 10.12 3.82
C GLN A 518 -17.62 9.32 3.41
N LEU A 519 -16.53 9.51 4.17
CA LEU A 519 -15.27 8.77 4.05
C LEU A 519 -15.48 7.32 4.52
N ASP A 520 -16.28 6.56 3.78
CA ASP A 520 -16.50 5.14 3.96
C ASP A 520 -16.77 4.54 2.58
N TYR A 521 -16.27 3.33 2.34
CA TYR A 521 -16.37 2.60 1.06
C TYR A 521 -17.85 2.32 0.71
N SER A 522 -18.56 3.33 0.24
CA SER A 522 -19.94 3.21 -0.19
C SER A 522 -19.96 2.59 -1.58
N LEU A 523 -20.62 1.43 -1.70
CA LEU A 523 -20.76 0.74 -2.97
C LEU A 523 -22.23 0.61 -3.35
N VAL A 524 -22.52 0.99 -4.59
CA VAL A 524 -23.84 0.89 -5.18
C VAL A 524 -23.90 -0.37 -6.04
N PHE A 525 -24.86 -1.23 -5.74
CA PHE A 525 -25.14 -2.47 -6.44
C PHE A 525 -26.53 -2.39 -7.06
N ILE A 526 -26.66 -2.81 -8.33
CA ILE A 526 -27.92 -2.73 -9.09
C ILE A 526 -28.46 -4.15 -9.31
N ARG A 527 -29.72 -4.38 -8.95
CA ARG A 527 -30.38 -5.69 -9.06
C ARG A 527 -30.62 -6.05 -10.53
N ASN A 528 -30.13 -7.21 -10.96
CA ASN A 528 -30.39 -7.73 -12.30
C ASN A 528 -31.79 -8.37 -12.34
N GLN A 529 -32.79 -7.67 -12.89
CA GLN A 529 -34.07 -8.30 -13.22
C GLN A 529 -33.96 -8.91 -14.62
N GLY A 530 -34.20 -10.23 -14.72
CA GLY A 530 -34.17 -10.96 -15.98
C GLY A 530 -35.13 -10.35 -17.00
N PHE A 531 -34.66 -10.29 -18.25
CA PHE A 531 -35.23 -9.62 -19.43
C PHE A 531 -34.95 -8.11 -19.50
N PHE A 532 -33.80 -7.75 -20.10
CA PHE A 532 -33.71 -6.93 -21.32
C PHE A 532 -32.27 -6.94 -21.83
N ASP A 533 -32.05 -7.37 -23.07
CA ASP A 533 -30.88 -6.98 -23.86
C ASP A 533 -30.86 -5.46 -23.97
N GLY A 534 -29.76 -4.82 -23.59
CA GLY A 534 -29.65 -3.36 -23.75
C GLY A 534 -28.39 -2.76 -23.16
N TYR A 535 -27.41 -2.50 -24.01
CA TYR A 535 -26.46 -1.41 -23.81
C TYR A 535 -27.24 -0.13 -23.50
N VAL A 536 -26.92 0.55 -22.39
CA VAL A 536 -27.41 1.92 -22.17
C VAL A 536 -26.21 2.84 -21.94
N ILE A 537 -25.78 3.42 -23.06
CA ILE A 537 -25.09 4.71 -23.12
C ILE A 537 -26.18 5.77 -22.88
N SER A 538 -25.96 6.73 -21.97
CA SER A 538 -26.74 7.97 -21.98
C SER A 538 -25.81 9.18 -22.03
N TRP A 539 -25.72 9.76 -23.22
CA TRP A 539 -25.35 11.16 -23.42
C TRP A 539 -26.55 12.04 -23.05
N GLY A 540 -26.29 13.16 -22.40
CA GLY A 540 -27.26 14.21 -22.13
C GLY A 540 -26.57 15.56 -22.11
N ALA A 541 -26.22 16.06 -23.29
CA ALA A 541 -25.91 17.46 -23.49
C ALA A 541 -27.24 18.25 -23.45
N GLU A 542 -27.35 19.23 -22.55
CA GLU A 542 -28.21 20.40 -22.81
C GLU A 542 -27.35 21.66 -22.66
N ILE A 543 -27.01 22.22 -23.83
CA ILE A 543 -26.70 23.63 -23.98
C ILE A 543 -28.03 24.39 -23.87
N ARG A 544 -28.15 25.32 -22.92
CA ARG A 544 -29.03 26.48 -23.06
C ARG A 544 -28.34 27.75 -22.58
N PHE A 545 -28.17 28.67 -23.52
CA PHE A 545 -27.78 30.07 -23.32
C PHE A 545 -28.84 30.85 -22.53
N GLY A 546 -28.37 31.77 -21.69
CA GLY A 546 -28.97 33.08 -21.39
C GLY A 546 -30.33 33.12 -20.68
N TRP A 547 -30.41 33.75 -19.52
CA TRP A 547 -30.71 35.17 -19.34
C TRP A 547 -30.74 35.50 -17.84
N ARG A 548 -30.27 36.71 -17.50
CA ARG A 548 -30.21 37.28 -16.15
C ARG A 548 -31.61 37.46 -15.55
N VAL A 549 -31.81 37.13 -14.27
CA VAL A 549 -32.60 37.95 -13.32
C VAL A 549 -32.06 37.75 -11.90
N PHE A 550 -31.58 38.85 -11.31
CA PHE A 550 -31.38 39.06 -9.87
C PHE A 550 -32.73 39.34 -9.22
N VAL A 551 -33.10 38.68 -8.12
CA VAL A 551 -34.01 39.25 -7.10
C VAL A 551 -33.65 38.71 -5.70
N PHE A 552 -33.24 39.63 -4.83
CA PHE A 552 -33.22 39.56 -3.37
C PHE A 552 -34.65 39.74 -2.82
N ILE A 553 -34.96 39.21 -1.62
CA ILE A 553 -35.85 39.74 -0.53
C ILE A 553 -36.29 38.54 0.34
N MET A 554 -35.79 38.39 1.57
CA MET A 554 -36.19 39.01 2.86
C MET A 554 -37.42 38.39 3.55
N CYS A 555 -37.20 38.09 4.83
CA CYS A 555 -38.07 37.67 5.93
C CYS A 555 -39.52 38.20 5.92
N LEU A 556 -40.48 37.42 6.44
CA LEU A 556 -41.03 37.57 7.80
C LEU A 556 -42.15 36.55 8.12
N ASN A 557 -42.01 35.94 9.30
CA ASN A 557 -42.99 35.63 10.36
C ASN A 557 -44.51 35.58 10.12
N ILE A 558 -45.13 34.63 10.86
CA ILE A 558 -46.31 34.71 11.77
C ILE A 558 -47.12 33.40 11.61
N ALA A 559 -47.72 32.74 12.61
CA ALA A 559 -47.52 32.47 14.03
C ALA A 559 -48.77 31.66 14.49
N LEU A 560 -48.75 31.21 15.76
CA LEU A 560 -49.86 30.76 16.62
C LEU A 560 -50.10 29.23 16.62
N ILE A 561 -50.03 28.51 17.74
CA ILE A 561 -50.07 28.83 19.19
C ILE A 561 -48.99 28.04 19.92
#